data_AF-A0A1D9Q156-F1
#
_entry.id   AF-A0A1D9Q156-F1
#
_cell.length_a   1.000
_cell.length_b   1.000
_cell.length_c   1.000
_cell.angle_alpha   90.00
_cell.angle_beta   90.00
_cell.angle_gamma   90.00
#
_symmetry.space_group_name_H-M   'P 1'
#
loop_
_entity.id
_entity.type
_entity.pdbx_description
1 polymer ?
#
loop_
_entity_poly.entity_id
_entity_poly.type
_entity_poly.pdbx_seq_one_letter_code
_entity_poly.pdbx_strand_id
1 'polypeptide(L)'
;MQTTSKEARINLAIEAIRISQNLSIRKAAKLYNIPHTTPTSRMNGILPLTERRPANHKITELEEKSLLQYILDMDERGFSPRISDVEDMANYILETRGAKKVGKLWAHRFVKRYTELKTRFNCVYDFQKALCEDSELIERWFRLVSNMQAKYGIPDCDFYNFDETGFMMGQISPHIVVTKVDRCGRNKAIQPGNRE
;
A
#
# COMPACT_ATOMS: atom_id res chain seq x y z
N MET A 1 -11.83 26.05 -22.60
CA MET A 1 -12.95 25.13 -22.93
C MET A 1 -12.65 23.78 -22.29
N GLN A 2 -13.44 23.38 -21.29
CA GLN A 2 -13.25 22.08 -20.64
C GLN A 2 -13.60 20.98 -21.66
N THR A 3 -12.61 20.18 -22.05
CA THR A 3 -12.84 18.97 -22.82
C THR A 3 -13.61 18.00 -21.94
N THR A 4 -14.94 17.94 -22.10
CA THR A 4 -15.76 16.97 -21.38
C THR A 4 -15.27 15.56 -21.71
N SER A 5 -14.99 14.78 -20.68
CA SER A 5 -14.52 13.40 -20.82
C SER A 5 -15.47 12.61 -21.73
N LYS A 6 -14.92 11.73 -22.57
CA LYS A 6 -15.71 10.89 -23.49
C LYS A 6 -16.75 10.05 -22.74
N GLU A 7 -16.38 9.53 -21.56
CA GLU A 7 -17.30 8.83 -20.62
C GLU A 7 -18.45 9.73 -20.18
N ALA A 8 -18.18 10.98 -19.80
CA ALA A 8 -19.20 11.91 -19.32
C ALA A 8 -20.25 12.20 -20.40
N ARG A 9 -19.82 12.36 -21.66
CA ARG A 9 -20.76 12.58 -22.78
C ARG A 9 -21.64 11.35 -23.02
N ILE A 10 -21.09 10.15 -22.85
CA ILE A 10 -21.85 8.89 -22.97
C ILE A 10 -22.90 8.80 -21.86
N ASN A 11 -22.53 9.12 -20.62
CA ASN A 11 -23.47 9.08 -19.49
C ASN A 11 -24.61 10.10 -19.66
N LEU A 12 -24.29 11.34 -20.07
CA LEU A 12 -25.30 12.35 -20.38
C LEU A 12 -26.23 11.92 -21.52
N ALA A 13 -25.71 11.23 -22.55
CA ALA A 13 -26.54 10.71 -23.63
C ALA A 13 -27.49 9.61 -23.15
N ILE A 14 -27.06 8.74 -22.24
CA ILE A 14 -27.89 7.69 -21.65
C ILE A 14 -28.97 8.29 -20.75
N GLU A 15 -28.61 9.28 -19.93
CA GLU A 15 -29.58 10.02 -19.10
C GLU A 15 -30.63 10.72 -19.95
N ALA A 16 -30.23 11.40 -21.04
CA ALA A 16 -31.15 12.03 -21.96
C ALA A 16 -32.14 11.03 -22.58
N ILE A 17 -31.66 9.84 -23.01
CA ILE A 17 -32.52 8.76 -23.53
C ILE A 17 -33.52 8.28 -22.47
N ARG A 18 -33.10 8.16 -21.20
CA ARG A 18 -33.98 7.72 -20.10
C ARG A 18 -35.04 8.75 -19.75
N ILE A 19 -34.69 10.04 -19.75
CA ILE A 19 -35.59 11.14 -19.40
C ILE A 19 -36.59 11.41 -20.52
N SER A 20 -36.17 11.29 -21.77
CA SER A 20 -37.01 11.63 -22.92
C SER A 20 -37.54 10.38 -23.62
N GLN A 21 -38.82 10.09 -23.41
CA GLN A 21 -39.53 8.92 -23.94
C GLN A 21 -39.51 8.81 -25.49
N ASN A 22 -39.21 9.92 -26.19
CA ASN A 22 -39.19 10.02 -27.66
C ASN A 22 -37.78 10.19 -28.28
N LEU A 23 -36.70 10.14 -27.49
CA LEU A 23 -35.35 10.33 -28.02
C LEU A 23 -34.71 9.00 -28.38
N SER A 24 -34.60 8.73 -29.67
CA SER A 24 -33.92 7.52 -30.16
C SER A 24 -32.42 7.56 -29.85
N ILE A 25 -31.83 6.38 -29.67
CA ILE A 25 -30.39 6.22 -29.40
C ILE A 25 -29.54 6.92 -30.47
N ARG A 26 -29.93 6.83 -31.75
CA ARG A 26 -29.22 7.50 -32.86
C ARG A 26 -29.29 9.03 -32.74
N LYS A 27 -30.43 9.58 -32.32
CA LYS A 27 -30.63 11.03 -32.17
C LYS A 27 -29.82 11.56 -30.98
N ALA A 28 -29.83 10.85 -29.85
CA ALA A 28 -28.98 11.16 -28.70
C ALA A 28 -27.48 11.08 -29.06
N ALA A 29 -27.06 10.01 -29.73
CA ALA A 29 -25.67 9.83 -30.17
C ALA A 29 -25.20 10.98 -31.09
N LYS A 30 -26.07 11.46 -31.99
CA LYS A 30 -25.78 12.63 -32.84
C LYS A 30 -25.69 13.93 -32.02
N LEU A 31 -26.61 14.15 -31.08
CA LEU A 31 -26.67 15.34 -30.23
C LEU A 31 -25.42 15.47 -29.34
N TYR A 32 -25.01 14.36 -28.73
CA TYR A 32 -23.82 14.31 -27.88
C TYR A 32 -22.53 14.00 -28.66
N ASN A 33 -22.59 13.86 -29.98
CA ASN A 33 -21.48 13.57 -30.91
C ASN A 33 -20.63 12.35 -30.50
N ILE A 34 -21.29 11.19 -30.41
CA ILE A 34 -20.76 9.89 -29.97
C ILE A 34 -21.16 8.81 -31.00
N PRO A 35 -20.38 7.73 -31.21
CA PRO A 35 -20.81 6.61 -32.05
C PRO A 35 -22.05 5.90 -31.46
N HIS A 36 -23.08 5.69 -32.28
CA HIS A 36 -24.37 5.14 -31.81
C HIS A 36 -24.28 3.77 -31.12
N THR A 37 -23.28 2.95 -31.42
CA THR A 37 -23.07 1.63 -30.80
C THR A 37 -22.66 1.72 -29.34
N THR A 38 -22.04 2.83 -28.92
CA THR A 38 -21.51 2.99 -27.56
C THR A 38 -22.58 3.19 -26.48
N PRO A 39 -23.61 4.06 -26.63
CA PRO A 39 -24.71 4.11 -25.66
C PRO A 39 -25.48 2.78 -25.62
N THR A 40 -25.69 2.10 -26.75
CA THR A 40 -26.30 0.76 -26.76
C THR A 40 -25.47 -0.25 -25.95
N SER A 41 -24.15 -0.29 -26.17
CA SER A 41 -23.24 -1.17 -25.43
C SER A 41 -23.29 -0.90 -23.93
N ARG A 42 -23.32 0.37 -23.52
CA ARG A 42 -23.39 0.80 -22.12
C ARG A 42 -24.73 0.49 -21.47
N MET A 43 -25.84 0.70 -22.19
CA MET A 43 -27.18 0.30 -21.75
C MET A 43 -27.30 -1.23 -21.57
N ASN A 44 -26.57 -2.00 -22.37
CA ASN A 44 -26.45 -3.45 -22.24
C ASN A 44 -25.45 -3.89 -21.13
N GLY A 45 -24.96 -2.96 -20.30
CA GLY A 45 -24.09 -3.27 -19.16
C GLY A 45 -22.60 -3.42 -19.48
N ILE A 46 -22.15 -3.11 -20.70
CA ILE A 46 -20.72 -3.16 -21.04
C ILE A 46 -20.02 -1.97 -20.37
N LEU A 47 -19.18 -2.27 -19.39
CA LEU A 47 -18.36 -1.29 -18.67
C LEU A 47 -17.30 -0.64 -19.58
N PRO A 48 -16.82 0.56 -19.23
CA PRO A 48 -15.71 1.17 -19.92
C PRO A 48 -14.43 0.35 -19.79
N LEU A 49 -13.57 0.46 -20.80
CA LEU A 49 -12.31 -0.29 -20.84
C LEU A 49 -11.45 0.03 -19.61
N THR A 50 -11.53 1.28 -19.11
CA THR A 50 -10.85 1.75 -17.90
C THR A 50 -11.29 1.00 -16.64
N GLU A 51 -12.58 0.65 -16.54
CA GLU A 51 -13.14 -0.11 -15.41
C GLU A 51 -13.05 -1.63 -15.63
N ARG A 52 -12.88 -2.06 -16.88
CA ARG A 52 -12.77 -3.47 -17.22
C ARG A 52 -11.38 -4.01 -16.86
N ARG A 53 -11.34 -4.97 -15.94
CA ARG A 53 -10.14 -5.75 -15.65
C ARG A 53 -9.72 -6.53 -16.92
N PRO A 54 -8.45 -6.50 -17.33
CA PRO A 54 -7.99 -7.24 -18.50
C PRO A 54 -8.12 -8.75 -18.22
N ALA A 55 -8.64 -9.48 -19.21
CA ALA A 55 -8.97 -10.90 -19.12
C ALA A 55 -7.77 -11.81 -18.79
N ASN A 56 -6.54 -11.32 -19.02
CA ASN A 56 -5.31 -12.10 -18.85
C ASN A 56 -4.74 -12.05 -17.42
N HIS A 57 -5.53 -11.68 -16.41
CA HIS A 57 -5.10 -11.79 -15.01
C HIS A 57 -5.07 -13.25 -14.59
N LYS A 58 -3.88 -13.73 -14.22
CA LYS A 58 -3.70 -15.09 -13.71
C LYS A 58 -4.26 -15.29 -12.31
N ILE A 59 -4.27 -14.22 -11.51
CA ILE A 59 -4.79 -14.21 -10.13
C ILE A 59 -6.15 -13.52 -10.14
N THR A 60 -7.11 -14.16 -9.49
CA THR A 60 -8.49 -13.67 -9.36
C THR A 60 -8.57 -12.51 -8.38
N GLU A 61 -9.64 -11.72 -8.47
CA GLU A 61 -9.82 -10.57 -7.58
C GLU A 61 -9.94 -10.99 -6.11
N LEU A 62 -10.58 -12.13 -5.83
CA LEU A 62 -10.69 -12.66 -4.48
C LEU A 62 -9.32 -13.04 -3.91
N GLU A 63 -8.49 -13.71 -4.69
CA GLU A 63 -7.12 -14.06 -4.27
C GLU A 63 -6.25 -12.82 -4.04
N GLU A 64 -6.35 -11.80 -4.90
CA GLU A 64 -5.63 -10.55 -4.66
C GLU A 64 -6.11 -9.85 -3.40
N LYS A 65 -7.42 -9.86 -3.10
CA LYS A 65 -7.95 -9.31 -1.85
C LYS A 65 -7.48 -10.11 -0.63
N SER A 66 -7.42 -11.44 -0.71
CA SER A 66 -6.87 -12.28 0.36
C SER A 66 -5.38 -12.00 0.59
N LEU A 67 -4.58 -11.86 -0.48
CA LEU A 67 -3.18 -11.46 -0.39
C LEU A 67 -3.01 -10.08 0.24
N LEU A 68 -3.84 -9.10 -0.16
CA LEU A 68 -3.83 -7.76 0.42
C LEU A 68 -4.08 -7.81 1.93
N GLN A 69 -5.13 -8.50 2.36
CA GLN A 69 -5.46 -8.64 3.78
C GLN A 69 -4.33 -9.33 4.56
N TYR A 70 -3.74 -10.38 3.99
CA TYR A 70 -2.62 -11.08 4.60
C TYR A 70 -1.38 -10.18 4.76
N ILE A 71 -1.06 -9.35 3.76
CA ILE A 71 0.04 -8.37 3.84
C ILE A 71 -0.22 -7.35 4.94
N LEU A 72 -1.45 -6.87 5.08
CA LEU A 72 -1.81 -5.91 6.13
C LEU A 72 -1.70 -6.53 7.54
N ASP A 73 -2.15 -7.78 7.74
CA ASP A 73 -1.99 -8.50 9.02
C ASP A 73 -0.51 -8.71 9.38
N MET A 74 0.30 -9.14 8.42
CA MET A 74 1.75 -9.31 8.62
C MET A 74 2.42 -7.97 8.98
N ASP A 75 2.04 -6.90 8.30
CA ASP A 75 2.56 -5.56 8.59
C ASP A 75 2.22 -5.15 10.01
N GLU A 76 0.96 -5.31 10.44
CA GLU A 76 0.48 -4.98 11.78
C GLU A 76 1.28 -5.71 12.88
N ARG A 77 1.63 -6.98 12.64
CA ARG A 77 2.45 -7.80 13.54
C ARG A 77 3.95 -7.48 13.50
N GLY A 78 4.39 -6.56 12.65
CA GLY A 78 5.80 -6.14 12.52
C GLY A 78 6.62 -6.98 11.53
N PHE A 79 5.98 -7.87 10.77
CA PHE A 79 6.61 -8.76 9.80
C PHE A 79 6.31 -8.33 8.36
N SER A 80 6.51 -7.04 8.04
CA SER A 80 6.24 -6.49 6.71
C SER A 80 6.99 -7.26 5.61
N PRO A 81 6.29 -7.84 4.62
CA PRO A 81 6.92 -8.66 3.59
C PRO A 81 7.73 -7.82 2.60
N ARG A 82 8.73 -8.43 1.97
CA ARG A 82 9.45 -7.86 0.83
C ARG A 82 8.62 -8.02 -0.45
N ILE A 83 9.00 -7.29 -1.49
CA ILE A 83 8.38 -7.40 -2.81
C ILE A 83 8.55 -8.82 -3.39
N SER A 84 9.70 -9.45 -3.14
CA SER A 84 9.94 -10.87 -3.48
C SER A 84 8.95 -11.78 -2.78
N ASP A 85 8.72 -11.56 -1.49
CA ASP A 85 7.85 -12.42 -0.69
C ASP A 85 6.40 -12.31 -1.17
N VAL A 86 5.96 -11.12 -1.60
CA VAL A 86 4.65 -10.92 -2.25
C VAL A 86 4.56 -11.67 -3.59
N GLU A 87 5.65 -11.72 -4.36
CA GLU A 87 5.72 -12.54 -5.58
C GLU A 87 5.63 -14.04 -5.26
N ASP A 88 6.32 -14.49 -4.22
CA ASP A 88 6.32 -15.89 -3.78
C ASP A 88 4.95 -16.33 -3.25
N MET A 89 4.28 -15.50 -2.45
CA MET A 89 2.91 -15.75 -1.99
C MET A 89 1.92 -15.88 -3.16
N ALA A 90 2.06 -15.02 -4.17
CA ALA A 90 1.24 -15.07 -5.37
C ALA A 90 1.53 -16.33 -6.21
N ASN A 91 2.80 -16.70 -6.35
CA ASN A 91 3.21 -17.91 -7.05
C ASN A 91 2.75 -19.17 -6.33
N TYR A 92 2.77 -19.18 -5.00
CA TYR A 92 2.25 -20.27 -4.18
C TYR A 92 0.77 -20.54 -4.48
N ILE A 93 -0.06 -19.50 -4.52
CA ILE A 93 -1.48 -19.62 -4.91
C ILE A 93 -1.62 -20.18 -6.32
N LEU A 94 -0.83 -19.71 -7.28
CA LEU A 94 -0.88 -20.20 -8.67
C LEU A 94 -0.43 -21.66 -8.79
N GLU A 95 0.58 -22.07 -8.03
CA GLU A 95 1.10 -23.44 -8.02
C GLU A 95 0.06 -24.42 -7.52
N THR A 96 -0.73 -24.06 -6.49
CA THR A 96 -1.86 -24.91 -6.03
C THR A 96 -2.93 -25.15 -7.09
N ARG A 97 -3.02 -24.27 -8.10
CA ARG A 97 -3.92 -24.38 -9.25
C ARG A 97 -3.28 -25.02 -10.48
N GLY A 98 -2.00 -25.39 -10.42
CA GLY A 98 -1.24 -25.82 -11.60
C GLY A 98 -1.05 -24.73 -12.65
N ALA A 99 -1.14 -23.45 -12.26
CA ALA A 99 -1.00 -22.32 -13.16
C ALA A 99 0.45 -21.85 -13.28
N LYS A 100 0.78 -21.18 -14.40
CA LYS A 100 2.12 -20.61 -14.63
C LYS A 100 2.39 -19.43 -13.70
N LYS A 101 3.61 -19.32 -13.16
CA LYS A 101 4.11 -18.22 -12.31
C LYS A 101 3.78 -16.81 -12.83
N VAL A 102 3.68 -15.84 -11.91
CA VAL A 102 3.49 -14.43 -12.25
C VAL A 102 4.71 -13.86 -13.00
N GLY A 103 4.53 -12.72 -13.66
CA GLY A 103 5.63 -12.04 -14.33
C GLY A 103 6.47 -11.21 -13.34
N LYS A 104 7.74 -10.94 -13.67
CA LYS A 104 8.70 -10.19 -12.84
C LYS A 104 8.20 -8.85 -12.28
N LEU A 105 7.36 -8.13 -13.02
CA LEU A 105 6.83 -6.82 -12.60
C LEU A 105 5.48 -6.92 -11.88
N TRP A 106 4.96 -8.13 -11.66
CA TRP A 106 3.62 -8.34 -11.13
C TRP A 106 3.49 -7.80 -9.70
N ALA A 107 4.43 -8.12 -8.81
CA ALA A 107 4.39 -7.68 -7.41
C ALA A 107 4.50 -6.15 -7.29
N HIS A 108 5.39 -5.51 -8.06
CA HIS A 108 5.46 -4.04 -8.14
C HIS A 108 4.16 -3.41 -8.62
N ARG A 109 3.54 -3.98 -9.67
CA ARG A 109 2.25 -3.51 -10.18
C ARG A 109 1.13 -3.76 -9.18
N PHE A 110 1.17 -4.85 -8.42
CA PHE A 110 0.20 -5.17 -7.38
C PHE A 110 0.22 -4.09 -6.30
N VAL A 111 1.39 -3.76 -5.75
CA VAL A 111 1.51 -2.68 -4.77
C VAL A 111 1.08 -1.32 -5.33
N LYS A 112 1.35 -1.05 -6.61
CA LYS A 112 0.89 0.20 -7.27
C LYS A 112 -0.64 0.24 -7.49
N ARG A 113 -1.31 -0.91 -7.61
CA ARG A 113 -2.77 -0.98 -7.80
C ARG A 113 -3.53 -0.67 -6.51
N TYR A 114 -3.02 -1.11 -5.36
CA TYR A 114 -3.67 -0.97 -4.07
C TYR A 114 -3.17 0.27 -3.34
N THR A 115 -4.03 1.28 -3.23
CA THR A 115 -3.70 2.52 -2.50
C THR A 115 -3.55 2.31 -1.00
N GLU A 116 -3.91 1.15 -0.47
CA GLU A 116 -3.67 0.77 0.93
C GLU A 116 -2.22 0.34 1.19
N LEU A 117 -1.44 0.03 0.14
CA LEU A 117 -0.06 -0.43 0.25
C LEU A 117 0.96 0.62 -0.21
N LYS A 118 2.14 0.61 0.41
CA LYS A 118 3.28 1.42 0.02
C LYS A 118 4.58 0.69 0.30
N THR A 119 5.55 0.85 -0.59
CA THR A 119 6.92 0.37 -0.36
C THR A 119 7.68 1.37 0.50
N ARG A 120 8.30 0.89 1.58
CA ARG A 120 9.14 1.70 2.47
C ARG A 120 10.45 0.97 2.77
N PHE A 121 11.51 1.74 3.05
CA PHE A 121 12.74 1.16 3.60
C PHE A 121 12.50 0.75 5.05
N ASN A 122 12.90 -0.47 5.36
CA ASN A 122 12.91 -0.98 6.72
C ASN A 122 14.15 -0.48 7.46
N CYS A 123 14.01 -0.09 8.72
CA CYS A 123 15.10 0.11 9.64
C CYS A 123 15.24 -1.15 10.50
N VAL A 124 16.44 -1.68 10.58
CA VAL A 124 16.70 -2.80 11.49
C VAL A 124 16.54 -2.30 12.92
N TYR A 125 15.73 -3.02 13.70
CA TYR A 125 15.58 -2.75 15.13
C TYR A 125 16.00 -3.98 15.93
N ASP A 126 16.79 -3.73 16.96
CA ASP A 126 17.31 -4.80 17.80
C ASP A 126 16.19 -5.39 18.65
N PHE A 127 15.98 -6.71 18.56
CA PHE A 127 14.97 -7.41 19.33
C PHE A 127 15.20 -7.30 20.84
N GLN A 128 16.46 -7.34 21.28
CA GLN A 128 16.77 -7.21 22.71
C GLN A 128 16.36 -5.82 23.21
N LYS A 129 16.57 -4.78 22.40
CA LYS A 129 16.06 -3.43 22.72
C LYS A 129 14.54 -3.41 22.77
N ALA A 130 13.85 -4.02 21.82
CA ALA A 130 12.38 -4.07 21.82
C ALA A 130 11.81 -4.78 23.06
N LEU A 131 12.48 -5.83 23.56
CA LEU A 131 12.08 -6.54 24.79
C LEU A 131 12.31 -5.71 26.06
N CYS A 132 13.32 -4.84 26.06
CA CYS A 132 13.68 -4.01 27.21
C CYS A 132 12.97 -2.63 27.23
N GLU A 133 12.21 -2.28 26.20
CA GLU A 133 11.44 -1.03 26.12
C GLU A 133 10.12 -1.10 26.92
N ASP A 134 10.21 -0.91 28.24
CA ASP A 134 9.02 -0.65 29.07
C ASP A 134 8.69 0.85 29.02
N SER A 135 7.55 1.19 28.42
CA SER A 135 7.09 2.58 28.25
C SER A 135 7.01 3.33 29.58
N GLU A 136 6.55 2.68 30.66
CA GLU A 136 6.45 3.35 31.96
C GLU A 136 7.83 3.61 32.58
N LEU A 137 8.78 2.70 32.37
CA LEU A 137 10.14 2.85 32.87
C LEU A 137 10.87 3.97 32.13
N ILE A 138 10.71 4.03 30.81
CA ILE A 138 11.28 5.09 29.96
C ILE A 138 10.69 6.45 30.34
N GLU A 139 9.37 6.56 30.48
CA GLU A 139 8.72 7.82 30.87
C GLU A 139 9.16 8.28 32.27
N ARG A 140 9.21 7.35 33.23
CA ARG A 140 9.71 7.65 34.59
C ARG A 140 11.13 8.18 34.58
N TRP A 141 12.01 7.59 33.76
CA TRP A 141 13.40 8.04 33.62
C TRP A 141 13.48 9.47 33.04
N PHE A 142 12.79 9.74 31.93
CA PHE A 142 12.78 11.09 31.33
C PHE A 142 12.20 12.14 32.27
N ARG A 143 11.15 11.80 33.01
CA ARG A 143 10.57 12.69 34.03
C ARG A 143 11.56 13.00 35.14
N LEU A 144 12.33 12.01 35.58
CA LEU A 144 13.38 12.20 36.58
C LEU A 144 14.49 13.13 36.06
N VAL A 145 14.96 12.92 34.83
CA VAL A 145 15.97 13.78 34.20
C VAL A 145 15.48 15.22 34.08
N SER A 146 14.24 15.43 33.61
CA SER A 146 13.64 16.77 33.50
C SER A 146 13.50 17.46 34.86
N ASN A 147 13.10 16.72 35.90
CA ASN A 147 13.03 17.24 37.26
C ASN A 147 14.41 17.66 37.81
N MET A 148 15.45 16.86 37.54
CA MET A 148 16.82 17.18 37.95
C MET A 148 17.34 18.41 37.20
N GLN A 149 17.07 18.50 35.89
CA GLN A 149 17.41 19.67 35.09
C GLN A 149 16.79 20.96 35.68
N ALA A 150 15.49 20.92 35.99
CA ALA A 150 14.78 22.05 36.59
C ALA A 150 15.29 22.41 37.98
N LYS A 151 15.60 21.40 38.82
CA LYS A 151 16.08 21.60 40.19
C LYS A 151 17.45 22.28 40.25
N TYR A 152 18.36 21.90 39.35
CA TYR A 152 19.73 22.38 39.33
C TYR A 152 19.98 23.49 38.31
N GLY A 153 18.97 23.88 37.53
CA GLY A 153 19.07 24.94 36.52
C GLY A 153 20.05 24.62 35.40
N ILE A 154 20.17 23.34 35.01
CA ILE A 154 21.13 22.89 34.00
C ILE A 154 20.62 23.33 32.61
N PRO A 155 21.35 24.19 31.88
CA PRO A 155 20.94 24.62 30.56
C PRO A 155 21.14 23.51 29.53
N ASP A 156 20.34 23.52 28.46
CA ASP A 156 20.39 22.50 27.40
C ASP A 156 21.78 22.40 26.72
N CYS A 157 22.56 23.50 26.72
CA CYS A 157 23.91 23.53 26.15
C CYS A 157 24.93 22.67 26.92
N ASP A 158 24.61 22.28 28.16
CA ASP A 158 25.49 21.48 29.02
C ASP A 158 25.16 19.98 28.97
N PHE A 159 24.21 19.58 28.11
CA PHE A 159 23.93 18.18 27.84
C PHE A 159 24.82 17.65 26.72
N TYR A 160 25.72 16.75 27.07
CA TYR A 160 26.61 16.07 26.13
C TYR A 160 26.14 14.62 25.94
N ASN A 161 25.95 14.20 24.69
CA ASN A 161 25.74 12.79 24.38
C ASN A 161 27.09 12.09 24.38
N PHE A 162 27.21 11.02 25.15
CA PHE A 162 28.40 10.16 25.15
C PHE A 162 27.95 8.74 24.82
N ASP A 163 28.19 8.32 23.58
CA ASP A 163 27.89 6.98 23.10
C ASP A 163 29.11 6.34 22.43
N GLU A 164 29.18 5.02 22.54
CA GLU A 164 30.21 4.24 21.86
C GLU A 164 29.66 3.81 20.49
N THR A 165 30.34 4.18 19.41
CA THR A 165 29.96 3.77 18.06
C THR A 165 30.54 2.39 17.77
N GLY A 166 29.78 1.33 18.10
CA GLY A 166 30.13 -0.04 17.74
C GLY A 166 29.98 -0.31 16.24
N PHE A 167 31.03 -0.84 15.60
CA PHE A 167 30.94 -1.37 14.24
C PHE A 167 30.36 -2.80 14.29
N MET A 168 29.17 -3.02 13.70
CA MET A 168 28.59 -4.37 13.58
C MET A 168 29.06 -5.06 12.30
N MET A 169 29.78 -6.16 12.44
CA MET A 169 30.07 -7.09 11.34
C MET A 169 28.85 -7.97 11.07
N GLY A 170 28.40 -8.06 9.82
CA GLY A 170 27.25 -8.91 9.43
C GLY A 170 25.88 -8.22 9.47
N GLN A 171 25.84 -6.88 9.56
CA GLN A 171 24.58 -6.13 9.59
C GLN A 171 23.78 -6.31 8.28
N ILE A 172 22.53 -6.78 8.42
CA ILE A 172 21.58 -6.86 7.30
C ILE A 172 21.25 -5.42 6.86
N SER A 173 21.48 -5.12 5.60
CA SER A 173 21.20 -3.80 5.01
C SER A 173 19.73 -3.39 5.15
N PRO A 174 19.39 -2.09 5.08
CA PRO A 174 18.00 -1.67 4.94
C PRO A 174 17.42 -2.26 3.64
N HIS A 175 16.33 -3.01 3.76
CA HIS A 175 15.61 -3.60 2.62
C HIS A 175 14.27 -2.88 2.39
N ILE A 176 13.78 -2.93 1.16
CA ILE A 176 12.45 -2.41 0.81
C ILE A 176 11.39 -3.44 1.19
N VAL A 177 10.43 -3.02 2.00
CA VAL A 177 9.28 -3.82 2.44
C VAL A 177 7.98 -3.15 2.01
N VAL A 178 6.91 -3.94 1.92
CA VAL A 178 5.55 -3.50 1.58
C VAL A 178 4.75 -3.35 2.87
N THR A 179 4.19 -2.15 3.09
CA THR A 179 3.45 -1.81 4.32
C THR A 179 2.15 -1.08 4.04
N LYS A 180 1.32 -0.94 5.07
CA LYS A 180 0.15 -0.06 5.01
C LYS A 180 0.56 1.41 4.76
N VAL A 181 -0.26 2.17 4.03
CA VAL A 181 0.01 3.60 3.75
C VAL A 181 0.01 4.45 5.02
N ASP A 182 -0.94 4.22 5.92
CA ASP A 182 -1.22 5.08 7.07
C ASP A 182 -0.22 4.94 8.23
N ARG A 183 0.76 4.03 8.09
CA ARG A 183 1.75 3.79 9.15
C ARG A 183 2.67 5.01 9.32
N CYS A 184 2.79 5.51 10.55
CA CYS A 184 3.76 6.54 10.93
C CYS A 184 5.10 5.90 11.30
N GLY A 185 6.22 6.47 10.82
CA GLY A 185 7.58 6.00 11.12
C GLY A 185 8.19 5.02 10.10
N ARG A 186 9.46 4.67 10.33
CA ARG A 186 10.16 3.60 9.60
C ARG A 186 9.80 2.25 10.23
N ASN A 187 9.65 1.22 9.39
CA ASN A 187 9.44 -0.13 9.92
C ASN A 187 10.65 -0.53 10.74
N LYS A 188 10.38 -1.31 11.79
CA LYS A 188 11.38 -1.90 12.67
C LYS A 188 11.34 -3.40 12.42
N ALA A 189 12.22 -3.92 11.56
CA ALA A 189 12.39 -5.37 11.46
C ALA A 189 13.08 -5.84 12.74
N ILE A 190 12.37 -6.66 13.50
CA ILE A 190 12.90 -7.34 14.66
C ILE A 190 13.95 -8.35 14.20
N GLN A 191 15.19 -8.19 14.64
CA GLN A 191 16.25 -9.18 14.41
C GLN A 191 16.55 -9.97 15.68
N PRO A 192 16.55 -11.32 15.64
CA PRO A 192 17.07 -12.13 16.74
C PRO A 192 18.55 -11.79 16.91
N GLY A 193 18.87 -11.04 17.97
CA GLY A 193 20.19 -10.45 18.16
C GLY A 193 21.24 -11.48 18.51
N ASN A 194 22.29 -11.57 17.69
CA ASN A 194 23.65 -11.88 18.15
C ASN A 194 24.40 -10.55 18.24
N ARG A 195 24.21 -9.87 19.36
CA ARG A 195 25.09 -8.79 19.80
C ARG A 195 25.92 -9.36 20.93
N GLU A 196 27.20 -9.58 20.67
CA GLU A 196 28.21 -9.55 21.74
C GLU A 196 28.46 -8.09 22.12
#